data_AF-A0A2U3Z7A9-F1
#
_entry.id   AF-A0A2U3Z7A9-F1
#
_cell.length_a   1.000
_cell.length_b   1.000
_cell.length_c   1.000
_cell.angle_alpha   90.00
_cell.angle_beta   90.00
_cell.angle_gamma   90.00
#
_symmetry.space_group_name_H-M   'P 1'
#
loop_
_entity.id
_entity.type
_entity.pdbx_description
1 polymer ?
#
loop_
_entity_poly.entity_id
_entity_poly.type
_entity_poly.pdbx_seq_one_letter_code
_entity_poly.pdbx_strand_id
1 'polypeptide(L)'
;VSIAVVDLLQELTDIDTLHESEEGAEVLIDALVDGQVVALLVQNLERLDESVKEEADGVHNTLAIVENMAEFRPEMCTEAAQQGLLQWLLKRLKAKMPFDANKLYCSEVLAILLQDNDENRELLGELDGIDVLLQQLSVFKRHNPSTAEEQEMMENLFDSLCSCLMLSSNRERFLKGEGLQLMNLMLSSTVHRFPECAQLTVSLHALFFPSA
;
A
#
# COMPACT_ATOMS: atom_id res chain seq x y z
N VAL A 1 13.21 12.55 -20.01
CA VAL A 1 14.31 12.90 -19.06
C VAL A 1 13.98 12.39 -17.66
N SER A 2 12.83 12.73 -17.07
CA SER A 2 12.48 12.25 -15.72
C SER A 2 12.40 10.73 -15.61
N ILE A 3 11.77 10.05 -16.57
CA ILE A 3 11.66 8.58 -16.58
C ILE A 3 13.05 7.93 -16.60
N ALA A 4 13.96 8.43 -17.43
CA ALA A 4 15.34 7.94 -17.46
C ALA A 4 16.10 8.13 -16.12
N VAL A 5 15.75 9.16 -15.33
CA VAL A 5 16.32 9.34 -13.99
C VAL A 5 15.68 8.36 -13.00
N VAL A 6 14.37 8.13 -13.10
CA VAL A 6 13.67 7.12 -12.28
C VAL A 6 14.22 5.72 -12.57
N ASP A 7 14.42 5.38 -13.84
CA ASP A 7 15.01 4.11 -14.28
C ASP A 7 16.41 3.92 -13.68
N LEU A 8 17.28 4.93 -13.81
CA LEU A 8 18.61 4.90 -13.20
C LEU A 8 18.56 4.79 -11.66
N LEU A 9 17.64 5.51 -11.00
CA LEU A 9 17.50 5.43 -9.55
C LEU A 9 17.01 4.05 -9.11
N GLN A 10 16.12 3.42 -9.87
CA GLN A 10 15.67 2.05 -9.60
C GLN A 10 16.84 1.07 -9.68
N GLU A 11 17.67 1.15 -10.72
CA GLU A 11 18.88 0.31 -10.83
C GLU A 11 19.87 0.53 -9.68
N LEU A 12 20.08 1.78 -9.25
CA LEU A 12 20.99 2.11 -8.15
C LEU A 12 20.47 1.72 -6.77
N THR A 13 19.14 1.62 -6.63
CA THR A 13 18.49 1.24 -5.37
C THR A 13 18.11 -0.24 -5.33
N ASP A 14 18.36 -1.00 -6.40
CA ASP A 14 18.13 -2.44 -6.41
C ASP A 14 18.82 -3.14 -5.23
N ILE A 15 18.10 -4.03 -4.55
CA ILE A 15 18.56 -4.64 -3.29
C ILE A 15 19.84 -5.46 -3.47
N ASP A 16 19.97 -6.18 -4.58
CA ASP A 16 21.21 -6.92 -4.87
C ASP A 16 22.39 -5.95 -5.03
N THR A 17 22.16 -4.79 -5.64
CA THR A 17 23.16 -3.72 -5.80
C THR A 17 23.52 -3.06 -4.46
N LEU A 18 22.53 -2.77 -3.61
CA LEU A 18 22.76 -2.18 -2.28
C LEU A 18 23.56 -3.12 -1.38
N HIS A 19 23.38 -4.44 -1.52
CA HIS A 19 24.13 -5.44 -0.77
C HIS A 19 25.57 -5.65 -1.26
N GLU A 20 25.97 -5.13 -2.42
CA GLU A 20 27.37 -5.19 -2.87
C GLU A 20 28.31 -4.35 -2.00
N SER A 21 27.81 -3.25 -1.42
CA SER A 21 28.58 -2.36 -0.54
C SER A 21 27.66 -1.64 0.45
N GLU A 22 27.61 -2.15 1.68
CA GLU A 22 26.80 -1.57 2.77
C GLU A 22 27.15 -0.09 3.04
N GLU A 23 28.44 0.27 3.09
CA GLU A 23 28.89 1.66 3.29
C GLU A 23 28.48 2.58 2.13
N GLY A 24 28.56 2.10 0.89
CA GLY A 24 28.13 2.85 -0.29
C GLY A 24 26.62 3.04 -0.34
N ALA A 25 25.87 1.99 0.00
CA ALA A 25 24.41 1.99 0.08
C ALA A 25 23.92 2.95 1.17
N GLU A 26 24.51 2.94 2.36
CA GLU A 26 24.12 3.84 3.45
C GLU A 26 24.27 5.31 3.04
N VAL A 27 25.41 5.68 2.44
CA VAL A 27 25.66 7.05 1.95
C VAL A 27 24.69 7.45 0.84
N LEU A 28 24.37 6.53 -0.08
CA LEU A 28 23.41 6.79 -1.15
C LEU A 28 22.00 7.02 -0.59
N ILE A 29 21.52 6.13 0.28
CA ILE A 29 20.18 6.20 0.85
C ILE A 29 20.04 7.43 1.76
N ASP A 30 21.07 7.77 2.55
CA ASP A 30 21.13 9.03 3.29
C ASP A 30 20.93 10.24 2.38
N ALA A 31 21.70 10.32 1.29
CA ALA A 31 21.62 11.44 0.36
C ALA A 31 20.25 11.53 -0.34
N LEU A 32 19.62 10.40 -0.63
CA LEU A 32 18.28 10.35 -1.22
C LEU A 32 17.19 10.81 -0.24
N VAL A 33 17.26 10.35 1.01
CA VAL A 33 16.30 10.74 2.07
C VAL A 33 16.47 12.23 2.40
N ASP A 34 17.70 12.70 2.65
CA ASP A 34 18.00 14.12 2.90
C ASP A 34 17.58 15.02 1.74
N GLY A 35 17.67 14.50 0.51
CA GLY A 35 17.23 15.15 -0.72
C GLY A 35 15.72 15.13 -0.95
N GLN A 36 14.94 14.56 -0.03
CA GLN A 36 13.49 14.39 -0.13
C GLN A 36 13.07 13.67 -1.42
N VAL A 37 13.76 12.58 -1.76
CA VAL A 37 13.54 11.86 -3.02
C VAL A 37 12.07 11.46 -3.20
N VAL A 38 11.39 11.02 -2.13
CA VAL A 38 10.00 10.55 -2.22
C VAL A 38 9.07 11.69 -2.60
N ALA A 39 9.21 12.88 -2.01
CA ALA A 39 8.43 14.06 -2.39
C ALA A 39 8.62 14.41 -3.87
N LEU A 40 9.85 14.34 -4.37
CA LEU A 40 10.17 14.62 -5.78
C LEU A 40 9.60 13.53 -6.72
N LEU A 41 9.68 12.26 -6.32
CA LEU A 41 9.09 11.14 -7.04
C LEU A 41 7.57 11.27 -7.11
N VAL A 42 6.90 11.61 -6.01
CA VAL A 42 5.44 11.84 -5.97
C VAL A 42 5.03 13.00 -6.87
N GLN A 43 5.76 14.13 -6.84
CA GLN A 43 5.52 15.24 -7.77
C GLN A 43 5.67 14.81 -9.24
N ASN A 44 6.62 13.91 -9.53
CA ASN A 44 6.75 13.33 -10.85
C ASN A 44 5.59 12.37 -11.19
N LEU A 45 5.16 11.51 -10.26
CA LEU A 45 4.02 10.61 -10.45
C LEU A 45 2.72 11.36 -10.78
N GLU A 46 2.49 12.53 -10.20
CA GLU A 46 1.28 13.33 -10.44
C GLU A 46 1.11 13.81 -11.89
N ARG A 47 2.20 13.86 -12.66
CA ARG A 47 2.19 14.30 -14.06
C ARG A 47 2.27 13.18 -15.09
N LEU A 48 2.45 11.93 -14.65
CA LEU A 48 2.55 10.78 -15.56
C LEU A 48 1.17 10.34 -16.06
N ASP A 49 1.10 9.98 -17.34
CA ASP A 49 -0.07 9.42 -18.01
C ASP A 49 0.15 7.93 -18.30
N GLU A 50 -0.43 7.07 -17.46
CA GLU A 50 -0.31 5.61 -17.58
C GLU A 50 -0.97 5.00 -18.84
N SER A 51 -1.64 5.80 -19.68
CA SER A 51 -2.01 5.35 -21.02
C SER A 51 -0.82 5.26 -21.98
N VAL A 52 0.29 5.93 -21.64
CA VAL A 52 1.58 5.84 -22.31
C VAL A 52 2.42 4.78 -21.62
N LYS A 53 2.80 3.72 -22.35
CA LYS A 53 3.55 2.59 -21.79
C LYS A 53 4.82 3.03 -21.04
N GLU A 54 5.62 3.90 -21.64
CA GLU A 54 6.87 4.40 -21.02
C GLU A 54 6.60 5.13 -19.68
N GLU A 55 5.47 5.81 -19.56
CA GLU A 55 5.09 6.51 -18.33
C GLU A 55 4.50 5.56 -17.28
N ALA A 56 3.77 4.52 -17.72
CA ALA A 56 3.33 3.43 -16.85
C ALA A 56 4.51 2.64 -16.27
N ASP A 57 5.54 2.37 -17.09
CA ASP A 57 6.81 1.78 -16.65
C ASP A 57 7.52 2.74 -15.66
N GLY A 58 7.45 4.06 -15.89
CA GLY A 58 7.96 5.06 -14.94
C GLY A 58 7.24 5.08 -13.59
N VAL A 59 5.93 4.82 -13.55
CA VAL A 59 5.17 4.61 -12.30
C VAL A 59 5.67 3.35 -11.59
N HIS A 60 5.81 2.25 -12.33
CA HIS A 60 6.29 0.98 -11.80
C HIS A 60 7.68 1.12 -11.15
N ASN A 61 8.64 1.70 -11.86
CA ASN A 61 9.99 1.92 -11.33
C ASN A 61 10.01 2.87 -10.13
N THR A 62 9.07 3.82 -10.05
CA THR A 62 8.96 4.69 -8.87
C THR A 62 8.53 3.88 -7.63
N LEU A 63 7.60 2.94 -7.79
CA LEU A 63 7.18 2.05 -6.70
C LEU A 63 8.32 1.13 -6.27
N ALA A 64 9.09 0.59 -7.23
CA ALA A 64 10.26 -0.24 -6.97
C ALA A 64 11.36 0.49 -6.18
N ILE A 65 11.64 1.76 -6.50
CA ILE A 65 12.57 2.57 -5.70
C ILE A 65 12.11 2.62 -4.24
N VAL A 66 10.83 2.89 -4.00
CA VAL A 66 10.31 2.98 -2.63
C VAL A 66 10.39 1.64 -1.91
N GLU A 67 10.00 0.55 -2.57
CA GLU A 67 10.09 -0.80 -2.00
C GLU A 67 11.52 -1.12 -1.59
N ASN A 68 12.48 -0.93 -2.51
CA ASN A 68 13.88 -1.24 -2.22
C ASN A 68 14.43 -0.38 -1.09
N MET A 69 14.13 0.93 -1.08
CA MET A 69 14.59 1.79 -0.01
C MET A 69 13.93 1.45 1.34
N ALA A 70 12.66 1.03 1.34
CA ALA A 70 11.95 0.59 2.53
C ALA A 70 12.47 -0.75 3.08
N GLU A 71 12.86 -1.68 2.21
CA GLU A 71 13.49 -2.94 2.60
C GLU A 71 14.88 -2.69 3.22
N PHE A 72 15.67 -1.80 2.62
CA PHE A 72 17.00 -1.45 3.12
C PHE A 72 16.96 -0.59 4.40
N ARG A 73 16.01 0.35 4.50
CA ARG A 73 15.87 1.28 5.62
C ARG A 73 14.40 1.51 6.00
N PRO A 74 13.78 0.60 6.77
CA PRO A 74 12.35 0.68 7.12
C PRO A 74 11.95 1.99 7.83
N GLU A 75 12.88 2.67 8.51
CA GLU A 75 12.64 3.92 9.21
C GLU A 75 12.19 5.06 8.28
N MET A 76 12.51 4.99 6.98
CA MET A 76 12.10 6.02 6.03
C MET A 76 10.61 5.95 5.69
N CYS A 77 9.92 4.83 5.97
CA CYS A 77 8.51 4.62 5.59
C CYS A 77 7.59 5.71 6.15
N THR A 78 7.87 6.18 7.38
CA THR A 78 7.10 7.26 8.01
C THR A 78 7.24 8.56 7.22
N GLU A 79 8.47 8.93 6.88
CA GLU A 79 8.73 10.16 6.13
C GLU A 79 8.20 10.05 4.70
N ALA A 80 8.40 8.92 4.03
CA ALA A 80 7.90 8.65 2.69
C ALA A 80 6.38 8.86 2.59
N ALA A 81 5.63 8.30 3.55
CA ALA A 81 4.19 8.48 3.63
C ALA A 81 3.78 9.95 3.80
N GLN A 82 4.45 10.67 4.72
CA GLN A 82 4.21 12.09 4.98
C GLN A 82 4.59 13.01 3.82
N GLN A 83 5.56 12.61 2.99
CA GLN A 83 5.97 13.30 1.77
C GLN A 83 4.95 13.14 0.60
N GLY A 84 3.78 12.55 0.86
CA GLY A 84 2.65 12.50 -0.06
C GLY A 84 2.46 11.17 -0.78
N LEU A 85 3.37 10.20 -0.58
CA LEU A 85 3.27 8.90 -1.22
C LEU A 85 1.99 8.16 -0.81
N LEU A 86 1.67 8.17 0.48
CA LEU A 86 0.48 7.48 1.00
C LEU A 86 -0.81 8.05 0.39
N GLN A 87 -0.88 9.39 0.27
CA GLN A 87 -2.00 10.06 -0.38
C GLN A 87 -2.11 9.69 -1.86
N TRP A 88 -0.97 9.61 -2.57
CA TRP A 88 -0.94 9.21 -3.97
C TRP A 88 -1.39 7.76 -4.17
N LEU A 89 -0.91 6.83 -3.34
CA LEU A 89 -1.30 5.41 -3.38
C LEU A 89 -2.82 5.24 -3.18
N LEU A 90 -3.40 5.89 -2.18
CA LEU A 90 -4.85 5.86 -1.94
C LEU A 90 -5.65 6.40 -3.13
N LYS A 91 -5.18 7.49 -3.75
CA LYS A 91 -5.78 8.07 -4.97
C LYS A 91 -5.71 7.09 -6.13
N ARG A 92 -4.57 6.41 -6.33
CA ARG A 92 -4.36 5.44 -7.41
C ARG A 92 -5.20 4.18 -7.24
N LEU A 93 -5.30 3.65 -6.02
CA LEU A 93 -6.15 2.48 -5.72
C LEU A 93 -7.65 2.80 -5.94
N LYS A 94 -8.11 4.00 -5.55
CA LYS A 94 -9.49 4.45 -5.74
C LYS A 94 -9.84 4.81 -7.19
N ALA A 95 -8.85 5.02 -8.05
CA ALA A 95 -9.06 5.44 -9.43
C ALA A 95 -10.00 4.47 -10.17
N LYS A 96 -10.95 5.03 -10.92
CA LYS A 96 -11.91 4.26 -11.71
C LYS A 96 -11.29 3.81 -13.03
N MET A 97 -10.28 2.97 -12.93
CA MET A 97 -9.60 2.35 -14.06
C MET A 97 -9.63 0.81 -13.93
N PRO A 98 -9.45 0.08 -15.04
CA PRO A 98 -9.29 -1.38 -14.99
C PRO A 98 -8.14 -1.77 -14.05
N PHE A 99 -8.21 -3.01 -13.55
CA PHE A 99 -7.09 -3.61 -12.85
C PHE A 99 -5.87 -3.73 -13.78
N ASP A 100 -4.69 -3.39 -13.27
CA ASP A 100 -3.40 -3.47 -13.94
C ASP A 100 -2.29 -3.80 -12.92
N ALA A 101 -1.10 -4.13 -13.41
CA ALA A 101 0.03 -4.48 -12.56
C ALA A 101 0.44 -3.35 -11.61
N ASN A 102 0.34 -2.08 -12.03
CA ASN A 102 0.63 -0.94 -11.17
C ASN A 102 -0.38 -0.82 -10.01
N LYS A 103 -1.65 -1.19 -10.22
CA LYS A 103 -2.64 -1.23 -9.13
C LYS A 103 -2.33 -2.32 -8.12
N LEU A 104 -1.89 -3.49 -8.57
CA LEU A 104 -1.38 -4.54 -7.68
C LEU A 104 -0.17 -4.01 -6.89
N TYR A 105 0.83 -3.44 -7.57
CA TYR A 105 2.04 -2.97 -6.91
C TYR A 105 1.78 -1.84 -5.89
N CYS A 106 0.80 -0.96 -6.17
CA CYS A 106 0.34 0.03 -5.20
C CYS A 106 -0.20 -0.61 -3.90
N SER A 107 -0.84 -1.79 -3.99
CA SER A 107 -1.35 -2.49 -2.81
C SER A 107 -0.22 -3.10 -1.96
N GLU A 108 0.85 -3.57 -2.59
CA GLU A 108 2.04 -4.11 -1.92
C GLU A 108 2.81 -3.01 -1.20
N VAL A 109 3.13 -1.91 -1.91
CA VAL A 109 3.81 -0.75 -1.30
C VAL A 109 2.98 -0.15 -0.17
N LEU A 110 1.65 -0.12 -0.30
CA LEU A 110 0.78 0.32 0.79
C LEU A 110 0.91 -0.58 2.02
N ALA A 111 0.94 -1.90 1.84
CA ALA A 111 1.11 -2.85 2.93
C ALA A 111 2.48 -2.66 3.63
N ILE A 112 3.55 -2.47 2.85
CA ILE A 112 4.91 -2.17 3.36
C ILE A 112 4.90 -0.90 4.22
N LEU A 113 4.31 0.20 3.74
CA LEU A 113 4.28 1.47 4.49
C LEU A 113 3.51 1.35 5.81
N LEU A 114 2.53 0.46 5.91
CA LEU A 114 1.72 0.27 7.10
C LEU A 114 2.28 -0.79 8.05
N GLN A 115 3.28 -1.57 7.63
CA GLN A 115 3.85 -2.64 8.42
C GLN A 115 4.55 -2.05 9.66
N ASP A 116 4.08 -2.46 10.84
CA ASP A 116 4.61 -2.03 12.14
C ASP A 116 4.82 -0.51 12.32
N ASN A 117 3.97 0.30 11.69
CA ASN A 117 4.10 1.76 11.67
C ASN A 117 2.80 2.49 12.08
N ASP A 118 2.70 2.89 13.35
CA ASP A 118 1.49 3.54 13.90
C ASP A 118 1.24 4.94 13.35
N GLU A 119 2.30 5.69 13.04
CA GLU A 119 2.21 7.01 12.41
C GLU A 119 1.54 6.91 11.04
N ASN A 120 1.94 5.93 10.22
CA ASN A 120 1.35 5.70 8.90
C ASN A 120 -0.08 5.16 8.99
N ARG A 121 -0.38 4.33 10.01
CA ARG A 121 -1.76 3.87 10.28
C ARG A 121 -2.67 5.05 10.64
N GLU A 122 -2.23 5.99 11.47
CA GLU A 122 -3.01 7.18 11.80
C GLU A 122 -3.19 8.07 10.56
N LEU A 123 -2.11 8.34 9.82
CA LEU A 123 -2.15 9.16 8.61
C LEU A 123 -3.11 8.58 7.55
N LEU A 124 -3.09 7.26 7.32
CA LEU A 124 -4.04 6.60 6.43
C LEU A 124 -5.49 6.86 6.89
N GLY A 125 -5.73 6.75 8.20
CA GLY A 125 -7.01 7.06 8.81
C GLY A 125 -7.46 8.49 8.53
N GLU A 126 -6.58 9.48 8.75
CA GLU A 126 -6.82 10.90 8.50
C GLU A 126 -7.13 11.23 7.04
N LEU A 127 -6.58 10.45 6.10
CA LEU A 127 -6.81 10.58 4.66
C LEU A 127 -8.06 9.83 4.16
N ASP A 128 -8.98 9.45 5.05
CA ASP A 128 -10.17 8.62 4.76
C ASP A 128 -9.78 7.27 4.09
N GLY A 129 -8.58 6.77 4.34
CA GLY A 129 -8.04 5.57 3.70
C GLY A 129 -8.78 4.29 4.09
N ILE A 130 -9.37 4.24 5.29
CA ILE A 130 -10.20 3.11 5.72
C ILE A 130 -11.39 2.92 4.77
N ASP A 131 -12.07 4.00 4.38
CA ASP A 131 -13.17 3.95 3.43
C ASP A 131 -12.69 3.53 2.04
N VAL A 132 -11.49 3.94 1.63
CA VAL A 132 -10.86 3.50 0.37
C VAL A 132 -10.64 1.99 0.38
N LEU A 133 -10.03 1.45 1.43
CA LEU A 133 -9.78 0.01 1.58
C LEU A 133 -11.09 -0.79 1.55
N LEU A 134 -12.09 -0.37 2.34
CA LEU A 134 -13.42 -1.00 2.36
C LEU A 134 -14.09 -0.95 0.99
N GLN A 135 -13.99 0.18 0.29
CA GLN A 135 -14.56 0.33 -1.04
C GLN A 135 -13.90 -0.64 -2.05
N GLN A 136 -12.57 -0.76 -2.04
CA GLN A 136 -11.86 -1.69 -2.93
C GLN A 136 -12.21 -3.15 -2.60
N LEU A 137 -12.21 -3.54 -1.32
CA LEU A 137 -12.59 -4.88 -0.89
C LEU A 137 -14.06 -5.20 -1.22
N SER A 138 -14.94 -4.19 -1.25
CA SER A 138 -16.36 -4.38 -1.57
C SER A 138 -16.63 -4.88 -2.99
N VAL A 139 -15.65 -4.79 -3.90
CA VAL A 139 -15.75 -5.36 -5.25
C VAL A 139 -15.87 -6.89 -5.18
N PHE A 140 -15.18 -7.51 -4.23
CA PHE A 140 -15.10 -8.97 -4.07
C PHE A 140 -16.22 -9.56 -3.20
N LYS A 141 -17.18 -8.75 -2.74
CA LYS A 141 -18.24 -9.19 -1.79
C LYS A 141 -19.25 -10.21 -2.34
N ARG A 142 -19.27 -10.44 -3.65
CA ARG A 142 -20.19 -11.36 -4.34
C ARG A 142 -19.51 -12.23 -5.40
N HIS A 143 -18.27 -11.93 -5.75
CA HIS A 143 -17.52 -12.57 -6.82
C HIS A 143 -16.08 -12.74 -6.37
N ASN A 144 -15.47 -13.88 -6.68
CA ASN A 144 -14.05 -14.07 -6.47
C ASN A 144 -13.23 -13.15 -7.40
N PRO A 145 -11.97 -12.85 -7.04
CA PRO A 145 -10.97 -12.40 -7.99
C PRO A 145 -10.96 -13.26 -9.26
N SER A 146 -10.77 -12.63 -10.41
CA SER A 146 -10.79 -13.32 -11.72
C SER A 146 -9.44 -13.96 -12.05
N THR A 147 -8.36 -13.42 -11.48
CA THR A 147 -6.98 -13.85 -11.71
C THR A 147 -6.25 -13.99 -10.37
N ALA A 148 -5.07 -14.61 -10.40
CA ALA A 148 -4.22 -14.73 -9.21
C ALA A 148 -3.72 -13.35 -8.74
N GLU A 149 -3.43 -12.45 -9.67
CA GLU A 149 -2.96 -11.10 -9.40
C GLU A 149 -4.05 -10.24 -8.74
N GLU A 150 -5.32 -10.39 -9.15
CA GLU A 150 -6.44 -9.74 -8.44
C GLU A 150 -6.63 -10.32 -7.03
N GLN A 151 -6.34 -11.61 -6.84
CA GLN A 151 -6.41 -12.25 -5.52
C GLN A 151 -5.31 -11.71 -4.60
N GLU A 152 -4.07 -11.63 -5.09
CA GLU A 152 -2.93 -11.07 -4.39
C GLU A 152 -3.18 -9.61 -3.98
N MET A 153 -3.71 -8.79 -4.89
CA MET A 153 -4.11 -7.41 -4.54
C MET A 153 -5.15 -7.38 -3.42
N MET A 154 -6.12 -8.29 -3.45
CA MET A 154 -7.13 -8.38 -2.39
C MET A 154 -6.52 -8.78 -1.04
N GLU A 155 -5.57 -9.72 -1.02
CA GLU A 155 -4.81 -10.13 0.17
C GLU A 155 -4.02 -8.94 0.74
N ASN A 156 -3.28 -8.21 -0.09
CA ASN A 156 -2.54 -6.99 0.31
C ASN A 156 -3.45 -5.91 0.92
N LEU A 157 -4.65 -5.72 0.36
CA LEU A 157 -5.65 -4.78 0.90
C LEU A 157 -6.20 -5.25 2.26
N PHE A 158 -6.36 -6.57 2.46
CA PHE A 158 -6.72 -7.11 3.76
C PHE A 158 -5.61 -6.94 4.79
N ASP A 159 -4.35 -7.17 4.42
CA ASP A 159 -3.19 -6.96 5.30
C ASP A 159 -3.06 -5.50 5.71
N SER A 160 -3.22 -4.58 4.75
CA SER A 160 -3.27 -3.14 5.01
C SER A 160 -4.38 -2.77 5.99
N LEU A 161 -5.58 -3.32 5.81
CA LEU A 161 -6.73 -3.07 6.69
C LEU A 161 -6.50 -3.66 8.09
N CYS A 162 -6.00 -4.90 8.19
CA CYS A 162 -5.58 -5.54 9.43
C CYS A 162 -4.60 -4.67 10.21
N SER A 163 -3.54 -4.23 9.54
CA SER A 163 -2.51 -3.39 10.12
C SER A 163 -3.12 -2.10 10.67
N CYS A 164 -3.97 -1.43 9.90
CA CYS A 164 -4.66 -0.22 10.33
C CYS A 164 -5.55 -0.42 11.58
N LEU A 165 -6.22 -1.57 11.70
CA LEU A 165 -7.10 -1.88 12.83
C LEU A 165 -6.37 -2.19 14.14
N MET A 166 -5.05 -2.41 14.08
CA MET A 166 -4.21 -2.46 15.28
C MET A 166 -4.26 -1.14 16.04
N LEU A 167 -4.37 -0.02 15.33
CA LEU A 167 -4.54 1.31 15.90
C LEU A 167 -6.00 1.60 16.29
N SER A 168 -6.20 2.09 17.53
CA SER A 168 -7.54 2.23 18.10
C SER A 168 -8.39 3.31 17.43
N SER A 169 -7.79 4.39 16.92
CA SER A 169 -8.49 5.47 16.21
C SER A 169 -9.16 4.97 14.92
N ASN A 170 -8.51 4.06 14.20
CA ASN A 170 -9.01 3.46 12.96
C ASN A 170 -10.17 2.48 13.18
N ARG A 171 -10.31 1.91 14.37
CA ARG A 171 -11.46 1.06 14.72
C ARG A 171 -12.77 1.82 14.63
N GLU A 172 -12.80 3.06 15.11
CA GLU A 172 -13.98 3.92 15.00
C GLU A 172 -14.28 4.28 13.54
N ARG A 173 -13.23 4.60 12.76
CA ARG A 173 -13.35 4.88 11.32
C ARG A 173 -13.92 3.68 10.57
N PHE A 174 -13.44 2.47 10.85
CA PHE A 174 -13.94 1.22 10.28
C PHE A 174 -15.41 0.94 10.62
N LEU A 175 -15.82 1.19 11.86
CA LEU A 175 -17.24 1.06 12.25
C LEU A 175 -18.12 2.06 11.51
N LYS A 176 -17.67 3.31 11.36
CA LYS A 176 -18.39 4.35 10.61
C LYS A 176 -18.50 4.00 9.11
N GLY A 177 -17.48 3.37 8.54
CA GLY A 177 -17.46 2.91 7.14
C GLY A 177 -18.25 1.62 6.86
N GLU A 178 -19.09 1.15 7.80
CA GLU A 178 -19.85 -0.11 7.71
C GLU A 178 -18.95 -1.35 7.49
N GLY A 179 -17.72 -1.32 8.00
CA GLY A 179 -16.75 -2.39 7.81
C GLY A 179 -17.24 -3.75 8.33
N LEU A 180 -17.95 -3.78 9.46
CA LEU A 180 -18.53 -5.01 10.01
C LEU A 180 -19.58 -5.62 9.08
N GLN A 181 -20.40 -4.80 8.43
CA GLN A 181 -21.42 -5.23 7.49
C GLN A 181 -20.78 -5.84 6.25
N LEU A 182 -19.71 -5.20 5.74
CA LEU A 182 -18.96 -5.74 4.61
C LEU A 182 -18.31 -7.09 4.96
N MET A 183 -17.63 -7.19 6.10
CA MET A 183 -16.98 -8.45 6.51
C MET A 183 -18.01 -9.58 6.68
N ASN A 184 -19.15 -9.32 7.33
CA ASN A 184 -20.23 -10.29 7.45
C ASN A 184 -20.77 -10.74 6.09
N LEU A 185 -20.93 -9.81 5.14
CA LEU A 185 -21.38 -10.14 3.80
C LEU A 185 -20.38 -11.08 3.10
N MET A 186 -19.09 -10.76 3.15
CA MET A 186 -18.01 -11.56 2.55
C MET A 186 -17.93 -12.97 3.16
N LEU A 187 -18.14 -13.11 4.47
CA LEU A 187 -18.18 -14.42 5.14
C LEU A 187 -19.44 -15.24 4.82
N SER A 188 -20.57 -14.58 4.65
CA SER A 188 -21.86 -15.24 4.42
C SER A 188 -22.02 -15.74 2.98
N SER A 189 -21.33 -15.12 2.03
CA SER A 189 -21.27 -15.61 0.66
C SER A 189 -20.46 -16.90 0.60
N THR A 190 -20.98 -17.93 -0.07
CA THR A 190 -20.29 -19.21 -0.37
C THR A 190 -19.08 -19.07 -1.31
N VAL A 191 -18.59 -17.85 -1.51
CA VAL A 191 -17.38 -17.47 -2.21
C VAL A 191 -16.23 -17.84 -1.27
N HIS A 192 -15.63 -19.00 -1.55
CA HIS A 192 -14.85 -19.81 -0.60
C HIS A 192 -13.83 -19.02 0.24
N ARG A 193 -13.96 -19.18 1.56
CA ARG A 193 -13.02 -18.83 2.66
C ARG A 193 -11.64 -18.33 2.22
N PHE A 194 -11.52 -17.01 2.05
CA PHE A 194 -10.23 -16.34 2.14
C PHE A 194 -9.76 -16.43 3.60
N PRO A 195 -8.62 -17.09 3.88
CA PRO A 195 -8.06 -17.17 5.23
C PRO A 195 -7.92 -15.81 5.89
N GLU A 196 -7.60 -14.78 5.10
CA GLU A 196 -7.37 -13.40 5.51
C GLU A 196 -8.67 -12.75 6.00
N CYS A 197 -9.79 -12.97 5.30
CA CYS A 197 -11.11 -12.49 5.74
C CYS A 197 -11.55 -13.19 7.05
N ALA A 198 -11.25 -14.48 7.19
CA ALA A 198 -11.51 -15.22 8.41
C ALA A 198 -10.61 -14.74 9.57
N GLN A 199 -9.33 -14.45 9.30
CA GLN A 199 -8.38 -13.91 10.26
C GLN A 199 -8.77 -12.50 10.69
N LEU A 200 -9.15 -11.61 9.76
CA LEU A 200 -9.73 -10.31 10.09
C LEU A 200 -10.93 -10.47 11.00
N THR A 201 -11.83 -11.40 10.72
CA THR A 201 -13.02 -11.58 11.56
C THR A 201 -12.67 -12.08 12.96
N VAL A 202 -11.72 -13.01 13.08
CA VAL A 202 -11.22 -13.47 14.39
C VAL A 202 -10.57 -12.32 15.15
N SER A 203 -9.71 -11.53 14.49
CA SER A 203 -9.08 -10.34 15.06
C SER A 203 -10.12 -9.29 15.45
N LEU A 204 -11.09 -8.99 14.59
CA LEU A 204 -12.18 -8.05 14.86
C LEU A 204 -13.05 -8.52 16.04
N HIS A 205 -13.36 -9.81 16.13
CA HIS A 205 -14.11 -10.35 17.27
C HIS A 205 -13.31 -10.16 18.57
N ALA A 206 -12.02 -10.48 18.56
CA ALA A 206 -11.15 -10.28 19.73
C ALA A 206 -10.98 -8.80 20.11
N LEU A 207 -10.97 -7.89 19.13
CA LEU A 207 -10.76 -6.46 19.33
C LEU A 207 -12.02 -5.70 19.76
N PHE A 208 -13.20 -6.09 19.26
CA PHE A 208 -14.47 -5.42 19.53
C PHE A 208 -15.35 -6.12 20.57
N PHE A 209 -15.11 -7.41 20.84
CA PHE A 209 -15.82 -8.18 21.86
C PHE A 209 -14.81 -8.97 22.70
N PRO A 210 -13.95 -8.31 23.50
CA PRO A 210 -13.06 -9.01 24.41
C PRO A 210 -13.91 -9.87 25.36
N SER A 211 -13.57 -11.15 25.45
CA SER A 211 -14.17 -12.08 26.42
C SER A 211 -14.15 -11.43 27.82
N ALA A 212 -15.33 -11.27 28.41
CA ALA A 212 -15.51 -10.68 29.73
C ALA A 212 -14.76 -11.42 30.85
#